data_AF-A0A7S0SR77-F1
#
_entry.id   AF-A0A7S0SR77-F1
#
_cell.length_a   1.000
_cell.length_b   1.000
_cell.length_c   1.000
_cell.angle_alpha   90.00
_cell.angle_beta   90.00
_cell.angle_gamma   90.00
#
_symmetry.space_group_name_H-M   'P 1'
#
loop_
_entity.id
_entity.type
_entity.pdbx_description
1 polymer ?
#
loop_
_entity_poly.entity_id
_entity_poly.type
_entity_poly.pdbx_seq_one_letter_code
_entity_poly.pdbx_strand_id
1 'polypeptide(L)'
;GPIRMTVYSGHDSSLVPLMCALGLYDDVWPPYASYLSFEIVTNKYSNIKYVRAIYNDEDRNMLGRSQTWLLYSTFIDRLKQMSIIKDEYKRVCSLTNEVINVPSSVNDDSVVIDESSNEDDKLYDQKLLEAMKEIEHQIHGSIEN
;
A
#
# COMPACT_ATOMS: atom_id res chain seq x y z
N GLY A 1 -14.49 -15.03 -12.16
CA GLY A 1 -14.12 -15.62 -10.85
C GLY A 1 -13.37 -14.57 -10.05
N PRO A 2 -13.32 -14.67 -8.70
CA PRO A 2 -12.65 -13.66 -7.89
C PRO A 2 -11.15 -13.62 -8.15
N ILE A 3 -10.54 -12.43 -8.04
CA ILE A 3 -9.09 -12.23 -8.14
C ILE A 3 -8.42 -13.01 -7.01
N ARG A 4 -7.42 -13.83 -7.35
CA ARG A 4 -6.69 -14.69 -6.40
C ARG A 4 -5.27 -14.23 -6.14
N MET A 5 -4.75 -13.35 -6.98
CA MET A 5 -3.37 -12.85 -6.92
C MET A 5 -3.33 -11.49 -7.58
N THR A 6 -2.63 -10.56 -6.94
CA THR A 6 -2.31 -9.25 -7.50
C THR A 6 -0.83 -9.01 -7.34
N VAL A 7 -0.17 -8.54 -8.40
CA VAL A 7 1.27 -8.27 -8.41
C VAL A 7 1.46 -6.79 -8.73
N TYR A 8 2.27 -6.13 -7.92
CA TYR A 8 2.65 -4.74 -8.10
C TYR A 8 4.18 -4.66 -8.27
N SER A 9 4.63 -3.99 -9.32
CA SER A 9 6.04 -3.64 -9.48
C SER A 9 6.31 -2.27 -8.86
N GLY A 10 7.43 -2.13 -8.17
CA GLY A 10 7.86 -0.86 -7.59
C GLY A 10 9.38 -0.82 -7.44
N HIS A 11 9.87 0.21 -6.77
CA HIS A 11 11.28 0.39 -6.47
C HIS A 11 11.58 0.06 -5.01
N ASP A 12 12.85 -0.13 -4.70
CA ASP A 12 13.36 -0.14 -3.32
C ASP A 12 12.89 1.09 -2.52
N SER A 13 12.86 2.27 -3.14
CA SER A 13 12.32 3.52 -2.58
C SER A 13 10.82 3.48 -2.25
N SER A 14 10.07 2.51 -2.78
CA SER A 14 8.68 2.21 -2.39
C SER A 14 8.61 1.07 -1.37
N LEU A 15 9.46 0.06 -1.51
CA LEU A 15 9.47 -1.12 -0.66
C LEU A 15 9.96 -0.81 0.76
N VAL A 16 11.06 -0.07 0.91
CA VAL A 16 11.62 0.31 2.22
C VAL A 16 10.61 1.05 3.10
N PRO A 17 9.97 2.16 2.68
CA PRO A 17 9.00 2.85 3.53
C PRO A 17 7.79 1.98 3.89
N LEU A 18 7.36 1.08 2.99
CA LEU A 18 6.31 0.10 3.29
C LEU A 18 6.76 -0.88 4.38
N MET A 19 7.97 -1.42 4.29
CA MET A 19 8.54 -2.31 5.31
C MET A 19 8.70 -1.60 6.66
N CYS A 20 9.11 -0.33 6.65
CA CYS A 20 9.19 0.51 7.85
C CYS A 20 7.81 0.72 8.49
N ALA A 21 6.79 1.08 7.71
CA ALA A 21 5.43 1.29 8.20
C ALA A 21 4.85 0.01 8.85
N LEU A 22 5.23 -1.15 8.31
CA LEU A 22 4.83 -2.45 8.84
C LEU A 22 5.73 -2.95 9.98
N GLY A 23 6.82 -2.24 10.30
CA GLY A 23 7.76 -2.61 11.35
C GLY A 23 8.52 -3.91 11.07
N LEU A 24 8.81 -4.19 9.80
CA LEU A 24 9.53 -5.40 9.37
C LEU A 24 10.86 -5.12 8.63
N TYR A 25 11.22 -3.84 8.47
CA TYR A 25 12.51 -3.42 7.93
C TYR A 25 13.65 -3.72 8.91
N ASP A 26 14.75 -4.25 8.40
CA ASP A 26 15.92 -4.72 9.16
C ASP A 26 17.16 -3.82 8.97
N ASP A 27 16.95 -2.59 8.51
CA ASP A 27 18.01 -1.62 8.20
C ASP A 27 18.96 -2.05 7.06
N VAL A 28 18.54 -3.03 6.25
CA VAL A 28 19.28 -3.48 5.06
C VAL A 28 18.53 -3.11 3.78
N TRP A 29 19.22 -2.44 2.86
CA TRP A 29 18.63 -2.08 1.57
C TRP A 29 18.21 -3.33 0.77
N PRO A 30 17.00 -3.37 0.20
CA PRO A 30 16.53 -4.55 -0.51
C PRO A 30 17.44 -4.92 -1.69
N PRO A 31 17.93 -6.18 -1.80
CA PRO A 31 18.67 -6.63 -2.97
C PRO A 31 17.81 -6.63 -4.24
N TYR A 32 18.46 -6.79 -5.39
CA TYR A 32 17.76 -6.93 -6.67
C TYR A 32 16.72 -8.06 -6.63
N ALA A 33 15.57 -7.82 -7.27
CA ALA A 33 14.42 -8.72 -7.29
C ALA A 33 13.81 -9.03 -5.91
N SER A 34 14.06 -8.19 -4.91
CA SER A 34 13.37 -8.30 -3.63
C SER A 34 11.86 -8.13 -3.80
N TYR A 35 11.11 -8.88 -2.99
CA TYR A 35 9.66 -8.78 -2.96
C TYR A 35 9.13 -8.96 -1.54
N LEU A 36 8.00 -8.31 -1.29
CA LEU A 36 7.17 -8.51 -0.11
C LEU A 36 5.84 -9.10 -0.58
N SER A 37 5.47 -10.26 -0.08
CA SER A 37 4.17 -10.88 -0.37
C SER A 37 3.32 -10.99 0.88
N PHE A 38 2.02 -10.73 0.71
CA PHE A 38 1.00 -11.01 1.73
C PHE A 38 0.17 -12.21 1.31
N GLU A 39 0.11 -13.23 2.15
CA GLU A 39 -0.76 -14.38 1.94
C GLU A 39 -1.95 -14.31 2.88
N ILE A 40 -3.16 -14.40 2.33
CA ILE A 40 -4.41 -14.39 3.08
C ILE A 40 -5.00 -15.79 3.06
N VAL A 41 -5.23 -16.36 4.23
CA VAL A 41 -5.81 -17.70 4.40
C VAL A 41 -7.07 -17.64 5.23
N THR A 42 -8.02 -18.52 4.93
CA THR A 42 -9.25 -18.67 5.73
C THR A 42 -9.22 -20.02 6.42
N ASN A 43 -9.40 -20.03 7.75
CA ASN A 43 -9.56 -21.25 8.51
C ASN A 43 -10.89 -21.92 8.13
N LYS A 44 -10.85 -23.17 7.66
CA LYS A 44 -12.04 -23.88 7.16
C LYS A 44 -13.10 -24.19 8.22
N TYR A 45 -12.72 -24.21 9.50
CA TYR A 45 -13.63 -24.55 10.60
C TYR A 45 -14.23 -23.31 11.24
N SER A 46 -13.42 -22.28 11.46
CA SER A 46 -13.87 -21.06 12.13
C SER A 46 -14.28 -19.95 11.17
N ASN A 47 -13.99 -20.08 9.87
CA ASN A 47 -14.11 -19.00 8.86
C ASN A 47 -13.31 -17.73 9.20
N ILE A 48 -12.38 -17.80 10.15
CA ILE A 48 -11.52 -16.68 10.51
C ILE A 48 -10.41 -16.54 9.46
N LYS A 49 -10.17 -15.30 9.03
CA LYS A 49 -9.11 -14.95 8.08
C LYS A 49 -7.84 -14.53 8.80
N TYR A 50 -6.72 -15.00 8.28
CA TYR A 50 -5.38 -14.66 8.74
C TYR A 50 -4.54 -14.16 7.57
N VAL A 51 -3.53 -13.37 7.89
CA VAL A 51 -2.55 -12.87 6.94
C VAL A 51 -1.15 -13.07 7.50
N ARG A 52 -0.19 -13.39 6.63
CA ARG A 52 1.24 -13.33 6.92
C ARG A 52 1.97 -12.50 5.89
N ALA A 53 3.11 -11.95 6.28
CA ALA A 53 4.04 -11.26 5.39
C ALA A 53 5.28 -12.14 5.16
N ILE A 54 5.73 -12.24 3.91
CA ILE A 54 6.94 -12.95 3.52
C ILE A 54 7.82 -11.98 2.74
N TYR A 55 9.06 -11.80 3.18
CA TYR A 55 10.06 -10.97 2.50
C TYR A 55 11.21 -11.87 2.07
N ASN A 56 11.41 -11.98 0.75
CA ASN A 56 12.44 -12.82 0.13
C ASN A 56 12.45 -14.24 0.72
N ASP A 57 11.35 -14.97 0.55
CA ASP A 57 11.12 -16.35 1.04
C ASP A 57 11.12 -16.55 2.56
N GLU A 58 11.31 -15.49 3.36
CA GLU A 58 11.31 -15.57 4.82
C GLU A 58 10.05 -14.94 5.43
N ASP A 59 9.36 -15.71 6.28
CA ASP A 59 8.24 -15.19 7.09
C ASP A 59 8.73 -14.02 7.96
N ARG A 60 7.98 -12.91 7.93
CA ARG A 60 8.27 -11.72 8.74
C ARG A 60 7.21 -11.50 9.79
N ASN A 61 7.69 -11.16 10.97
CA ASN A 61 6.89 -10.51 11.99
C ASN A 61 6.57 -9.09 11.55
N MET A 62 5.33 -8.65 11.77
CA MET A 62 4.88 -7.31 11.39
C MET A 62 4.05 -6.68 12.51
N LEU A 63 3.95 -5.35 12.49
CA LEU A 63 3.13 -4.54 13.39
C LEU A 63 3.48 -4.75 14.87
N GLY A 64 4.77 -4.97 15.17
CA GLY A 64 5.29 -5.16 16.52
C GLY A 64 4.84 -6.46 17.20
N ARG A 65 4.38 -7.46 16.42
CA ARG A 65 3.97 -8.78 16.95
C ARG A 65 5.11 -9.78 16.86
N SER A 66 5.12 -10.77 17.75
CA SER A 66 6.11 -11.87 17.73
C SER A 66 5.67 -13.08 16.90
N GLN A 67 4.40 -13.10 16.46
CA GLN A 67 3.84 -14.14 15.59
C GLN A 67 3.80 -13.66 14.14
N THR A 68 4.02 -14.59 13.21
CA THR A 68 4.00 -14.34 11.75
C THR A 68 2.59 -14.28 11.17
N TRP A 69 1.66 -15.06 11.73
CA TRP A 69 0.24 -15.03 11.37
C TRP A 69 -0.53 -14.02 12.21
N LEU A 70 -1.21 -13.10 11.54
CA LEU A 70 -2.04 -12.06 12.13
C LEU A 70 -3.50 -12.22 11.73
N LEU A 71 -4.43 -11.86 12.61
CA LEU A 71 -5.84 -11.73 12.23
C LEU A 71 -5.99 -10.69 11.12
N TYR A 72 -6.69 -11.07 10.05
CA TYR A 72 -6.90 -10.19 8.89
C TYR A 72 -7.58 -8.87 9.29
N SER A 73 -8.54 -8.90 10.21
CA SER A 73 -9.19 -7.68 10.72
C SER A 73 -8.19 -6.73 11.37
N THR A 74 -7.35 -7.24 12.27
CA THR A 74 -6.29 -6.45 12.93
C THR A 74 -5.31 -5.86 11.92
N PHE A 75 -4.95 -6.61 10.88
CA PHE A 75 -4.09 -6.11 9.81
C PHE A 75 -4.74 -4.95 9.05
N ILE A 76 -6.00 -5.10 8.65
CA ILE A 76 -6.75 -4.06 7.92
C ILE A 76 -6.94 -2.80 8.77
N ASP A 77 -7.25 -2.95 10.06
CA ASP A 77 -7.40 -1.81 10.96
C ASP A 77 -6.09 -1.01 11.09
N ARG A 78 -4.95 -1.70 11.10
CA ARG A 78 -3.64 -1.04 11.10
C ARG A 78 -3.32 -0.40 9.75
N LEU A 79 -3.59 -1.07 8.63
CA LEU A 79 -3.40 -0.47 7.30
C LEU A 79 -4.22 0.80 7.15
N LYS A 80 -5.48 0.81 7.59
CA LYS A 80 -6.33 2.02 7.54
C LYS A 80 -5.75 3.20 8.31
N GLN A 81 -5.01 2.97 9.40
CA GLN A 81 -4.37 4.02 10.19
C GLN A 81 -3.12 4.62 9.50
N MET A 82 -2.47 3.86 8.61
CA MET A 82 -1.27 4.30 7.87
C MET A 82 -1.53 4.66 6.41
N SER A 83 -2.73 4.37 5.90
CA SER A 83 -3.12 4.69 4.53
C SER A 83 -3.64 6.12 4.41
N ILE A 84 -3.30 6.74 3.29
CA ILE A 84 -3.85 8.03 2.86
C ILE A 84 -4.79 7.78 1.67
N ILE A 85 -5.97 8.40 1.70
CA ILE A 85 -6.90 8.31 0.56
C ILE A 85 -6.44 9.23 -0.57
N LYS A 86 -6.83 8.91 -1.80
CA LYS A 86 -6.35 9.59 -3.01
C LYS A 86 -6.53 11.11 -2.98
N ASP A 87 -7.68 11.60 -2.56
CA ASP A 87 -7.95 13.05 -2.55
C ASP A 87 -7.10 13.76 -1.50
N GLU A 88 -6.89 13.10 -0.35
CA GLU A 88 -6.01 13.60 0.71
C GLU A 88 -4.54 13.55 0.29
N TYR A 89 -4.12 12.50 -0.41
CA TYR A 89 -2.78 12.40 -1.00
C TYR A 89 -2.53 13.55 -1.97
N LYS A 90 -3.45 13.80 -2.91
CA LYS A 90 -3.38 14.94 -3.84
C LYS A 90 -3.28 16.26 -3.09
N ARG A 91 -4.12 16.45 -2.07
CA ARG A 91 -4.12 17.66 -1.25
C ARG A 91 -2.77 17.87 -0.57
N VAL A 92 -2.28 16.87 0.16
CA VAL A 92 -1.03 16.95 0.95
C VAL A 92 0.19 17.14 0.05
N CYS A 93 0.28 16.41 -1.06
CA CYS A 93 1.39 16.53 -2.00
C CYS A 93 1.38 17.85 -2.80
N SER A 94 0.24 18.54 -2.90
CA SER A 94 0.17 19.86 -3.54
C SER A 94 0.61 21.02 -2.63
N LEU A 95 0.78 20.78 -1.32
CA LEU A 95 1.20 21.81 -0.35
C LEU A 95 2.66 22.27 -0.53
N THR A 96 3.46 21.57 -1.34
CA THR A 96 4.86 21.93 -1.61
C THR A 96 5.02 23.21 -2.44
N ASN A 97 3.93 23.76 -3.00
CA ASN A 97 3.97 25.00 -3.78
C ASN A 97 3.74 26.28 -2.95
N GLU A 98 3.39 26.19 -1.67
CA GLU A 98 3.08 27.39 -0.85
C GLU A 98 4.13 27.73 0.23
N VAL A 99 5.12 26.86 0.47
CA VAL A 99 6.11 27.07 1.55
C VAL A 99 7.55 26.87 1.08
N ILE A 100 7.98 27.63 0.07
CA ILE A 100 9.40 27.99 -0.13
C ILE A 100 9.47 29.42 -0.68
N ASN A 101 9.22 30.43 0.18
CA ASN A 101 9.80 31.75 -0.02
C ASN A 101 11.26 31.69 0.47
N VAL A 102 12.10 30.93 -0.22
CA VAL A 102 13.56 31.00 -0.03
C VAL A 102 14.04 32.22 -0.80
N PRO A 103 14.76 33.16 -0.16
CA PRO A 103 15.35 34.29 -0.87
C PRO A 103 16.23 33.77 -2.00
N SER A 104 15.93 34.22 -3.22
CA SER A 104 16.64 33.89 -4.44
C SER A 104 18.12 34.27 -4.35
N SER A 105 18.96 33.31 -3.97
CA SER A 105 20.42 33.41 -4.17
C SER A 105 21.12 32.05 -4.15
N VAL A 106 20.62 31.07 -4.92
CA VAL A 106 21.50 30.04 -5.50
C VAL A 106 20.95 29.69 -6.89
N ASN A 107 21.70 30.02 -7.93
CA ASN A 107 21.49 29.52 -9.28
C ASN A 107 21.89 28.05 -9.31
N ASP A 108 21.02 27.15 -9.77
CA ASP A 108 21.45 25.94 -10.48
C ASP A 108 20.32 25.37 -11.34
N ASP A 109 20.70 24.67 -12.39
CA ASP A 109 20.03 24.62 -13.69
C ASP A 109 18.70 23.84 -13.76
N SER A 110 17.90 24.28 -14.74
CA SER A 110 16.60 23.80 -15.19
C SER A 110 16.39 22.28 -15.21
N VAL A 111 15.34 21.82 -14.52
CA VAL A 111 14.63 20.57 -14.82
C VAL A 111 13.24 20.93 -15.33
N VAL A 112 12.96 20.63 -16.60
CA VAL A 112 11.63 20.74 -17.19
C VAL A 112 10.92 19.40 -16.97
N ILE A 113 9.83 19.41 -16.19
CA ILE A 113 8.92 18.26 -16.06
C ILE A 113 7.73 18.53 -16.97
N ASP A 114 7.55 17.67 -17.97
CA ASP A 114 6.41 17.66 -18.89
C ASP A 114 5.22 16.95 -18.20
N GLU A 115 4.16 17.71 -17.89
CA GLU A 115 2.92 17.20 -17.31
C GLU A 115 1.88 16.93 -18.40
N SER A 116 2.02 15.81 -19.11
CA SER A 116 0.89 15.23 -19.84
C SER A 116 0.35 14.03 -19.07
N SER A 117 -0.78 14.21 -18.38
CA SER A 117 -1.51 13.13 -17.70
C SER A 117 -2.01 12.10 -18.71
N ASN A 118 -1.54 10.86 -18.60
CA ASN A 118 -1.88 9.76 -19.51
C ASN A 118 -3.30 9.23 -19.25
N GLU A 119 -4.03 8.92 -20.33
CA GLU A 119 -5.40 8.38 -20.27
C GLU A 119 -5.49 7.02 -19.55
N ASP A 120 -4.37 6.28 -19.49
CA ASP A 120 -4.26 4.99 -18.80
C ASP A 120 -4.46 5.12 -17.27
N ASP A 121 -4.08 6.25 -16.67
CA ASP A 121 -4.25 6.50 -15.23
C ASP A 121 -5.73 6.61 -14.84
N LYS A 122 -6.55 7.20 -15.73
CA LYS A 122 -8.00 7.35 -15.52
C LYS A 122 -8.71 6.00 -15.57
N LEU A 123 -8.28 5.11 -16.47
CA LEU A 123 -8.84 3.77 -16.59
C LEU A 123 -8.50 2.90 -15.38
N TYR A 124 -7.30 3.07 -14.83
CA TYR A 124 -6.85 2.37 -13.63
C TYR A 124 -7.66 2.79 -12.39
N ASP A 125 -7.87 4.09 -12.23
CA ASP A 125 -8.66 4.67 -11.14
C ASP A 125 -10.11 4.18 -11.12
N GLN A 126 -10.72 4.03 -12.28
CA GLN A 126 -12.10 3.57 -12.39
C GLN A 126 -12.23 2.09 -12.00
N LYS A 127 -11.29 1.24 -12.41
CA LYS A 127 -11.27 -0.17 -12.03
C LYS A 127 -11.04 -0.37 -10.53
N LEU A 128 -10.19 0.46 -9.92
CA LEU A 128 -9.94 0.40 -8.47
C LEU A 128 -11.21 0.77 -7.68
N LEU A 129 -11.92 1.81 -8.12
CA LEU A 129 -13.16 2.26 -7.46
C LEU A 129 -14.29 1.22 -7.58
N GLU A 130 -14.40 0.54 -8.72
CA GLU A 130 -15.37 -0.55 -8.92
C GLU A 130 -15.05 -1.76 -8.03
N ALA A 131 -13.78 -2.15 -7.92
CA ALA A 131 -13.35 -3.25 -7.05
C ALA A 131 -13.62 -2.95 -5.57
N MET A 132 -13.42 -1.70 -5.12
CA MET A 132 -13.71 -1.29 -3.74
C MET A 132 -15.21 -1.36 -3.42
N LYS A 133 -16.08 -0.92 -4.35
CA LYS A 133 -17.54 -1.00 -4.19
C LYS A 133 -18.05 -2.44 -4.14
N GLU A 134 -17.45 -3.33 -4.92
CA GLU A 134 -17.84 -4.75 -4.93
C GLU A 134 -17.49 -5.44 -3.60
N ILE A 135 -16.35 -5.06 -2.99
CA ILE A 135 -15.95 -5.53 -1.66
C ILE A 135 -16.92 -5.00 -0.58
N GLU A 136 -17.32 -3.73 -0.64
CA GLU A 136 -18.26 -3.14 0.32
C GLU A 136 -19.65 -3.82 0.27
N HIS A 137 -20.13 -4.14 -0.93
CA HIS A 137 -21.40 -4.83 -1.12
C HIS A 137 -21.38 -6.25 -0.55
N GLN A 138 -20.27 -6.99 -0.72
CA GLN A 138 -20.11 -8.34 -0.16
C GLN A 138 -20.04 -8.35 1.37
N ILE A 139 -19.48 -7.29 1.97
CA ILE A 139 -19.40 -7.11 3.42
C ILE A 139 -20.79 -6.83 4.01
N HIS A 140 -21.59 -5.96 3.38
CA HIS A 140 -22.91 -5.59 3.90
C HIS A 140 -24.01 -6.62 3.60
N GLY A 141 -23.95 -7.31 2.46
CA GLY A 141 -24.91 -8.37 2.11
C GLY A 141 -24.81 -9.63 2.98
N SER A 142 -23.75 -9.77 3.79
CA SER A 142 -23.55 -10.90 4.71
C SER A 142 -24.05 -10.62 6.14
N ILE A 143 -24.57 -9.42 6.41
CA ILE A 143 -25.04 -9.00 7.75
C ILE A 143 -26.58 -9.10 7.88
N GLU A 144 -27.31 -9.31 6.77
CA GLU A 144 -28.78 -9.39 6.75
C GLU A 144 -29.37 -10.79 6.44
N ASN A 145 -28.63 -11.89 6.63
CA ASN A 145 -29.20 -13.26 6.57
C ASN A 145 -28.77 -14.12 7.77
#